data_AF-A0A846AJQ1-F1
#
_entry.id   AF-A0A846AJQ1-F1
#
_cell.length_a   1.000
_cell.length_b   1.000
_cell.length_c   1.000
_cell.angle_alpha   90.00
_cell.angle_beta   90.00
_cell.angle_gamma   90.00
#
_symmetry.space_group_name_H-M   'P 1'
#
loop_
_entity.id
_entity.type
_entity.pdbx_description
1 polymer ?
#
loop_
_entity_poly.entity_id
_entity_poly.type
_entity_poly.pdbx_seq_one_letter_code
_entity_poly.pdbx_strand_id
1 'polypeptide(L)'
;MLSEFSYSPTPEILDWLALGRLGDRFNRSIRVWVLLKYFYGKPNNLPAELPKYFTCIDFREYFFSPQHPLSDRLTVEQIKTECPDKNCICKKSVKELVETAIIPLSIKEWEQKITDKMGGEVIKIQQRPFATVHRTIRDDLKYLAKLGWLKKI
;
A
#
# COMPACT_ATOMS: atom_id res chain seq x y z
N MET A 1 20.61 -4.67 10.99
CA MET A 1 19.52 -5.64 10.95
C MET A 1 18.24 -4.84 10.72
N LEU A 2 17.66 -4.87 9.52
CA LEU A 2 16.37 -4.20 9.32
C LEU A 2 15.34 -5.03 10.07
N SER A 3 14.76 -4.43 11.10
CA SER A 3 13.71 -5.04 11.93
C SER A 3 12.53 -5.44 11.06
N GLU A 4 12.01 -6.64 11.28
CA GLU A 4 10.82 -7.14 10.60
C GLU A 4 9.62 -6.20 10.82
N PHE A 5 8.88 -5.88 9.76
CA PHE A 5 7.64 -5.11 9.85
C PHE A 5 6.46 -6.05 10.08
N SER A 6 6.10 -6.27 11.35
CA SER A 6 5.03 -7.16 11.78
C SER A 6 3.78 -6.43 12.30
N TYR A 7 3.70 -5.11 12.12
CA TYR A 7 2.61 -4.31 12.65
C TYR A 7 1.31 -4.50 11.84
N SER A 8 0.23 -4.82 12.55
CA SER A 8 -1.14 -4.75 12.02
C SER A 8 -1.49 -3.30 11.66
N PRO A 9 -2.39 -3.07 10.69
CA PRO A 9 -2.77 -1.72 10.24
C PRO A 9 -3.73 -1.05 11.23
N THR A 10 -3.37 -0.92 12.51
CA THR A 10 -4.20 -0.24 13.51
C THR A 10 -4.33 1.25 13.20
N PRO A 11 -5.32 1.96 13.77
CA PRO A 11 -5.44 3.41 13.58
C PRO A 11 -4.16 4.17 13.94
N GLU A 12 -3.46 3.77 15.00
CA GLU A 12 -2.20 4.40 15.44
C GLU A 12 -1.08 4.18 14.42
N ILE A 13 -0.96 2.95 13.90
CA ILE A 13 0.06 2.63 12.89
C ILE A 13 -0.22 3.38 11.59
N LEU A 14 -1.47 3.40 11.13
CA LEU A 14 -1.83 4.11 9.89
C LEU A 14 -1.72 5.63 10.04
N ASP A 15 -2.04 6.18 11.21
CA ASP A 15 -1.90 7.61 11.50
C ASP A 15 -0.42 8.01 11.61
N TRP A 16 0.42 7.18 12.23
CA TRP A 16 1.87 7.35 12.24
C TRP A 16 2.44 7.34 10.81
N LEU A 17 2.04 6.38 9.98
CA LEU A 17 2.42 6.34 8.55
C LEU A 17 1.88 7.55 7.77
N ALA A 18 0.79 8.16 8.22
CA ALA A 18 0.24 9.39 7.65
C ALA A 18 0.89 10.68 8.19
N LEU A 19 1.74 10.59 9.22
CA LEU A 19 2.27 11.70 10.01
C LEU A 19 1.15 12.55 10.66
N GLY A 20 0.20 11.89 11.34
CA GLY A 20 -0.91 12.56 12.04
C GLY A 20 -2.02 13.07 11.12
N ARG A 21 -2.02 12.67 9.85
CA ARG A 21 -2.96 13.14 8.81
C ARG A 21 -3.76 12.00 8.21
N LEU A 22 -4.21 11.05 9.03
CA LEU A 22 -4.91 9.86 8.55
C LEU A 22 -6.14 10.22 7.69
N GLY A 23 -6.92 11.24 8.08
CA GLY A 23 -8.09 11.74 7.32
C GLY A 23 -7.78 11.96 5.83
N ASP A 24 -6.87 12.89 5.54
CA ASP A 24 -6.49 13.25 4.16
C ASP A 24 -5.65 12.18 3.44
N ARG A 25 -5.02 11.26 4.19
CA ARG A 25 -3.98 10.37 3.67
C ARG A 25 -4.29 8.89 3.82
N PHE A 26 -5.53 8.53 4.14
CA PHE A 26 -5.93 7.14 4.37
C PHE A 26 -5.47 6.19 3.26
N ASN A 27 -5.75 6.50 2.00
CA ASN A 27 -5.30 5.64 0.89
C ASN A 27 -3.76 5.55 0.79
N ARG A 28 -3.04 6.63 1.09
CA ARG A 28 -1.57 6.59 1.12
C ARG A 28 -1.07 5.77 2.30
N SER A 29 -1.64 5.91 3.50
CA SER A 29 -1.20 5.13 4.66
C SER A 29 -1.42 3.64 4.45
N ILE A 30 -2.54 3.23 3.83
CA ILE A 30 -2.75 1.85 3.39
C ILE A 30 -1.67 1.40 2.40
N ARG A 31 -1.40 2.18 1.34
CA ARG A 31 -0.34 1.81 0.38
C ARG A 31 1.02 1.68 1.06
N VAL A 32 1.40 2.63 1.89
CA VAL A 32 2.68 2.62 2.61
C VAL A 32 2.77 1.43 3.55
N TRP A 33 1.70 1.10 4.29
CA TRP A 33 1.64 -0.09 5.14
C TRP A 33 1.84 -1.38 4.32
N VAL A 34 1.15 -1.51 3.18
CA VAL A 34 1.32 -2.66 2.28
C VAL A 34 2.75 -2.73 1.75
N LEU A 35 3.33 -1.61 1.30
CA LEU A 35 4.71 -1.57 0.81
C LEU A 35 5.69 -2.02 1.90
N LEU A 36 5.53 -1.57 3.14
CA LEU A 36 6.35 -2.03 4.27
C LEU A 36 6.20 -3.53 4.53
N LYS A 37 4.97 -4.08 4.42
CA LYS A 37 4.75 -5.53 4.47
C LYS A 37 5.43 -6.28 3.34
N TYR A 38 5.56 -5.71 2.14
CA TYR A 38 6.25 -6.34 1.01
C TYR A 38 7.79 -6.26 1.15
N PHE A 39 8.31 -5.12 1.62
CA PHE A 39 9.75 -4.93 1.80
C PHE A 39 10.30 -5.59 3.07
N TYR A 40 9.52 -5.66 4.16
CA TYR A 40 10.04 -5.99 5.48
C TYR A 40 9.19 -6.99 6.27
N GLY A 41 8.07 -7.46 5.73
CA GLY A 41 7.17 -8.38 6.43
C GLY A 41 7.22 -9.80 5.89
N LYS A 42 7.19 -10.81 6.76
CA LYS A 42 7.04 -12.21 6.33
C LYS A 42 5.59 -12.53 5.92
N PRO A 43 5.37 -13.48 4.99
CA PRO A 43 6.37 -14.24 4.22
C PRO A 43 6.87 -13.51 2.95
N ASN A 44 6.48 -12.25 2.73
CA ASN A 44 6.88 -11.52 1.54
C ASN A 44 8.40 -11.32 1.54
N ASN A 45 9.03 -11.56 0.40
CA ASN A 45 10.46 -11.43 0.24
C ASN A 45 10.81 -10.64 -1.02
N LEU A 46 10.03 -9.59 -1.30
CA LEU A 46 10.24 -8.72 -2.44
C LEU A 46 11.70 -8.20 -2.54
N PRO A 47 12.39 -7.84 -1.44
CA PRO A 47 13.80 -7.44 -1.53
C PRO A 47 14.75 -8.53 -2.05
N ALA A 48 14.40 -9.81 -1.93
CA ALA A 48 15.20 -10.89 -2.50
C ALA A 48 15.02 -11.04 -4.01
N GLU A 49 13.89 -10.56 -4.54
CA GLU A 49 13.61 -10.54 -5.99
C GLU A 49 14.15 -9.26 -6.64
N LEU A 50 14.27 -8.17 -5.88
CA LEU A 50 14.79 -6.89 -6.36
C LEU A 50 16.33 -6.85 -6.37
N PRO A 51 16.92 -6.10 -7.33
CA PRO A 51 18.34 -5.79 -7.26
C PRO A 51 18.69 -5.02 -5.99
N LYS A 52 19.95 -5.12 -5.54
CA LYS A 52 20.48 -4.38 -4.36
C LYS A 52 20.16 -2.88 -4.42
N TYR A 53 20.14 -2.31 -5.61
CA TYR A 53 19.68 -0.97 -5.91
C TYR A 53 18.62 -1.07 -7.00
N PHE A 54 17.42 -0.60 -6.71
CA PHE A 54 16.30 -0.73 -7.63
C PHE A 54 15.74 0.65 -8.01
N THR A 55 15.24 0.75 -9.23
CA THR A 55 14.47 1.90 -9.72
C THR A 55 12.98 1.70 -9.46
N CYS A 56 12.19 2.77 -9.65
CA CYS A 56 10.74 2.64 -9.64
C CYS A 56 10.21 1.78 -10.82
N ILE A 57 10.99 1.60 -11.89
CA ILE A 57 10.62 0.67 -12.98
C ILE A 57 10.75 -0.75 -12.45
N ASP A 58 11.94 -1.12 -11.96
CA ASP A 58 12.23 -2.44 -11.40
C ASP A 58 11.18 -2.81 -10.35
N PHE A 59 10.93 -1.93 -9.36
CA PHE A 59 9.94 -2.19 -8.32
C PHE A 59 8.54 -2.53 -8.87
N ARG A 60 8.05 -1.80 -9.89
CA ARG A 60 6.70 -2.00 -10.42
C ARG A 60 6.56 -3.34 -11.15
N GLU A 61 7.61 -3.81 -11.81
CA GLU A 61 7.61 -5.08 -12.54
C GLU A 61 7.48 -6.29 -11.61
N TYR A 62 8.01 -6.21 -10.38
CA TYR A 62 7.84 -7.25 -9.36
C TYR A 62 6.58 -7.05 -8.50
N PHE A 63 6.19 -5.81 -8.25
CA PHE A 63 5.08 -5.50 -7.35
C PHE A 63 3.70 -5.71 -7.99
N PHE A 64 3.56 -5.39 -9.28
CA PHE A 64 2.35 -5.65 -10.03
C PHE A 64 2.41 -7.00 -10.75
N SER A 65 1.24 -7.50 -11.15
CA SER A 65 1.17 -8.65 -12.04
C SER A 65 1.89 -8.38 -13.37
N PRO A 66 2.51 -9.40 -14.01
CA PRO A 66 3.11 -9.24 -15.34
C PRO A 66 2.12 -8.77 -16.42
N GLN A 67 0.80 -8.94 -16.22
CA GLN A 67 -0.23 -8.43 -17.13
C GLN A 67 -0.71 -7.00 -16.77
N HIS A 68 -0.14 -6.36 -15.76
CA HIS A 68 -0.49 -4.99 -15.40
C HIS A 68 0.01 -3.99 -16.46
N PRO A 69 -0.83 -3.04 -16.89
CA PRO A 69 -0.41 -2.10 -17.92
C PRO A 69 0.59 -1.07 -17.35
N LEU A 70 1.82 -1.09 -17.87
CA LEU A 70 2.93 -0.26 -17.37
C LEU A 70 3.07 1.12 -18.03
N SER A 71 2.11 1.53 -18.86
CA SER A 71 2.15 2.84 -19.53
C SER A 71 1.92 3.99 -18.56
N ASP A 72 2.86 4.95 -18.54
CA ASP A 72 2.78 6.17 -17.73
C ASP A 72 1.72 7.18 -18.24
N ARG A 73 1.06 6.90 -19.38
CA ARG A 73 0.00 7.76 -19.96
C ARG A 73 -1.40 7.38 -19.49
N LEU A 74 -1.56 6.26 -18.80
CA LEU A 74 -2.88 5.78 -18.39
C LEU A 74 -3.43 6.58 -17.21
N THR A 75 -4.74 6.81 -17.25
CA THR A 75 -5.49 7.37 -16.13
C THR A 75 -5.81 6.30 -15.09
N VAL A 76 -6.25 6.74 -13.90
CA VAL A 76 -6.72 5.83 -12.85
C VAL A 76 -7.87 4.94 -13.33
N GLU A 77 -8.83 5.50 -14.05
CA GLU A 77 -9.99 4.75 -14.55
C GLU A 77 -9.58 3.70 -15.59
N GLN A 78 -8.64 4.05 -16.48
CA GLN A 78 -8.06 3.09 -17.42
C GLN A 78 -7.34 1.96 -16.71
N ILE A 79 -6.52 2.24 -15.68
CA ILE A 79 -5.85 1.18 -14.91
C ILE A 79 -6.88 0.24 -14.25
N LYS A 80 -8.00 0.78 -13.75
CA LYS A 80 -9.07 -0.02 -13.14
C LYS A 80 -9.72 -0.97 -14.15
N THR A 81 -9.92 -0.55 -15.40
CA THR A 81 -10.61 -1.32 -16.43
C THR A 81 -9.68 -2.22 -17.25
N GLU A 82 -8.49 -1.73 -17.62
CA GLU A 82 -7.58 -2.36 -18.58
C GLU A 82 -6.71 -3.46 -17.98
N CYS A 83 -6.42 -3.43 -16.67
CA CYS A 83 -5.64 -4.51 -16.06
C CYS A 83 -6.47 -5.82 -16.06
N PRO A 84 -6.07 -6.88 -16.79
CA PRO A 84 -6.89 -8.08 -16.99
C PRO A 84 -6.73 -9.08 -15.84
N ASP A 85 -5.62 -9.02 -15.10
CA ASP A 85 -5.37 -9.94 -13.99
C ASP A 85 -6.15 -9.53 -12.74
N LYS A 86 -7.06 -10.41 -12.30
CA LYS A 86 -7.88 -10.25 -11.10
C LYS A 86 -7.07 -10.35 -9.81
N ASN A 87 -5.92 -11.01 -9.84
CA ASN A 87 -5.04 -11.20 -8.68
C ASN A 87 -4.02 -10.07 -8.52
N CYS A 88 -3.89 -9.20 -9.52
CA CYS A 88 -3.00 -8.05 -9.45
C CYS A 88 -3.35 -7.18 -8.24
N ILE A 89 -2.33 -6.69 -7.53
CA ILE A 89 -2.52 -5.86 -6.34
C ILE A 89 -3.34 -4.59 -6.61
N CYS A 90 -3.37 -4.10 -7.86
CA CYS A 90 -4.21 -2.98 -8.25
C CYS A 90 -5.73 -3.31 -8.21
N LYS A 91 -6.12 -4.58 -8.17
CA LYS A 91 -7.53 -5.01 -8.06
C LYS A 91 -7.98 -5.18 -6.62
N LYS A 92 -7.04 -5.30 -5.68
CA LYS A 92 -7.34 -5.50 -4.26
C LYS A 92 -7.89 -4.22 -3.63
N SER A 93 -9.05 -4.34 -3.00
CA SER A 93 -9.65 -3.31 -2.17
C SER A 93 -8.87 -3.12 -0.86
N VAL A 94 -9.11 -2.02 -0.14
CA VAL A 94 -8.57 -1.83 1.22
C VAL A 94 -8.96 -3.00 2.11
N LYS A 95 -10.22 -3.46 2.03
CA LYS A 95 -10.71 -4.64 2.76
C LYS A 95 -9.80 -5.85 2.51
N GLU A 96 -9.63 -6.25 1.26
CA GLU A 96 -8.84 -7.43 0.88
C GLU A 96 -7.36 -7.30 1.28
N LEU A 97 -6.82 -6.08 1.34
CA LEU A 97 -5.44 -5.83 1.74
C LEU A 97 -5.21 -6.01 3.25
N VAL A 98 -6.21 -5.70 4.09
CA VAL A 98 -6.06 -5.68 5.56
C VAL A 98 -6.69 -6.88 6.26
N GLU A 99 -7.64 -7.58 5.62
CA GLU A 99 -8.50 -8.60 6.26
C GLU A 99 -7.74 -9.67 7.05
N THR A 100 -6.63 -10.18 6.51
CA THR A 100 -5.81 -11.19 7.19
C THR A 100 -4.87 -10.61 8.25
N ALA A 101 -4.57 -9.31 8.19
CA ALA A 101 -3.62 -8.65 9.07
C ALA A 101 -4.27 -8.04 10.33
N ILE A 102 -5.59 -7.96 10.37
CA ILE A 102 -6.34 -7.37 11.50
C ILE A 102 -6.86 -8.41 12.50
N ILE A 103 -6.68 -9.70 12.23
CA ILE A 103 -7.10 -10.79 13.12
C ILE A 103 -6.50 -10.56 14.53
N PRO A 104 -7.30 -10.68 15.61
CA PRO A 104 -8.66 -11.24 15.65
C PRO A 104 -9.82 -10.27 15.39
N LEU A 105 -9.56 -9.00 15.06
CA LEU A 105 -10.63 -8.03 14.77
C LEU A 105 -11.35 -8.40 13.47
N SER A 106 -12.67 -8.20 13.46
CA SER A 106 -13.45 -8.18 12.24
C SER A 106 -13.19 -6.91 11.43
N ILE A 107 -13.43 -6.96 10.12
CA ILE A 107 -13.35 -5.78 9.24
C ILE A 107 -14.22 -4.62 9.76
N LYS A 108 -15.41 -4.92 10.29
CA LYS A 108 -16.33 -3.90 10.81
C LYS A 108 -15.78 -3.20 12.05
N GLU A 109 -15.19 -3.95 12.98
CA GLU A 109 -14.54 -3.37 14.16
C GLU A 109 -13.33 -2.52 13.78
N TRP A 110 -12.52 -3.00 12.83
CA TRP A 110 -11.39 -2.25 12.32
C TRP A 110 -11.82 -0.94 11.64
N GLU A 111 -12.83 -1.01 10.77
CA GLU A 111 -13.42 0.15 10.09
C GLU A 111 -13.96 1.18 11.08
N GLN A 112 -14.65 0.74 12.14
CA GLN A 112 -15.14 1.63 13.19
C GLN A 112 -13.99 2.35 13.89
N LYS A 113 -12.94 1.61 14.30
CA LYS A 113 -11.77 2.20 14.97
C LYS A 113 -11.04 3.24 14.10
N ILE A 114 -10.94 3.00 12.80
CA ILE A 114 -10.36 3.96 11.86
C ILE A 114 -11.25 5.19 11.72
N THR A 115 -12.55 4.99 11.55
CA THR A 115 -13.55 6.06 11.45
C THR A 115 -13.51 6.96 12.69
N ASP A 116 -13.47 6.38 13.88
CA ASP A 116 -13.36 7.12 15.15
C ASP A 116 -12.08 7.95 15.20
N LYS A 117 -10.93 7.38 14.80
CA LYS A 117 -9.65 8.07 14.74
C LYS A 117 -9.64 9.24 13.74
N MET A 118 -10.43 9.14 12.67
CA MET A 118 -10.61 10.19 11.66
C MET A 118 -11.70 11.20 12.04
N GLY A 119 -12.32 11.10 13.23
CA GLY A 119 -13.37 12.04 13.66
C GLY A 119 -14.75 11.75 13.07
N GLY A 120 -15.03 10.49 12.72
CA GLY A 120 -16.34 10.05 12.21
C GLY A 120 -16.46 10.03 10.68
N GLU A 121 -15.37 10.27 9.94
CA GLU A 121 -15.39 10.22 8.47
C GLU A 121 -15.55 8.78 7.95
N VAL A 122 -16.52 8.59 7.04
CA VAL A 122 -16.75 7.29 6.41
C VAL A 122 -15.57 6.91 5.53
N ILE A 123 -14.88 5.82 5.88
CA ILE A 123 -13.82 5.27 5.05
C ILE A 123 -14.39 4.46 3.88
N LYS A 124 -13.70 4.51 2.74
CA LYS A 124 -14.13 3.81 1.52
C LYS A 124 -13.39 2.48 1.39
N ILE A 125 -13.75 1.49 2.20
CA ILE A 125 -13.03 0.20 2.27
C ILE A 125 -13.01 -0.60 0.96
N GLN A 126 -13.96 -0.34 0.05
CA GLN A 126 -14.05 -0.98 -1.26
C GLN A 126 -13.14 -0.31 -2.32
N GLN A 127 -12.48 0.81 -1.98
CA GLN A 127 -11.52 1.43 -2.89
C GLN A 127 -10.31 0.55 -3.09
N ARG A 128 -9.76 0.61 -4.32
CA ARG A 128 -8.55 -0.10 -4.72
C ARG A 128 -7.37 0.87 -4.68
N PRO A 129 -6.62 0.96 -3.57
CA PRO A 129 -5.65 2.02 -3.38
C PRO A 129 -4.48 1.97 -4.38
N PHE A 130 -4.17 0.78 -4.91
CA PHE A 130 -3.14 0.54 -5.92
C PHE A 130 -3.64 0.60 -7.37
N ALA A 131 -4.95 0.78 -7.62
CA ALA A 131 -5.44 1.21 -8.93
C ALA A 131 -5.14 2.69 -9.11
N THR A 132 -3.86 3.03 -9.31
CA THR A 132 -3.38 4.40 -9.37
C THR A 132 -2.27 4.53 -10.40
N VAL A 133 -2.02 5.76 -10.85
CA VAL A 133 -0.94 6.03 -11.80
C VAL A 133 0.42 5.79 -11.16
N HIS A 134 1.41 5.41 -11.96
CA HIS A 134 2.74 5.07 -11.44
C HIS A 134 3.48 6.21 -10.72
N ARG A 135 3.14 7.47 -11.04
CA ARG A 135 3.66 8.62 -10.29
C ARG A 135 3.30 8.51 -8.80
N THR A 136 2.11 8.02 -8.46
CA THR A 136 1.70 7.80 -7.07
C THR A 136 2.62 6.81 -6.37
N ILE A 137 2.91 5.67 -7.00
CA ILE A 137 3.81 4.65 -6.45
C ILE A 137 5.22 5.20 -6.26
N ARG A 138 5.73 5.95 -7.26
CA ARG A 138 7.02 6.63 -7.16
C ARG A 138 7.07 7.58 -5.97
N ASP A 139 6.01 8.34 -5.74
CA ASP A 139 5.94 9.29 -4.64
C ASP A 139 5.78 8.58 -3.29
N ASP A 140 5.14 7.41 -3.23
CA ASP A 140 5.11 6.59 -2.01
C ASP A 140 6.48 5.95 -1.70
N LEU A 141 7.26 5.54 -2.71
CA LEU A 141 8.65 5.10 -2.50
C LEU A 141 9.55 6.23 -1.99
N LYS A 142 9.41 7.44 -2.55
CA LYS A 142 10.09 8.63 -2.02
C LYS A 142 9.66 8.94 -0.58
N TYR A 143 8.37 8.75 -0.28
CA TYR A 143 7.84 8.95 1.05
C TYR A 143 8.42 7.95 2.06
N LEU A 144 8.54 6.68 1.68
CA LEU A 144 9.25 5.66 2.47
C LEU A 144 10.72 6.04 2.70
N ALA A 145 11.40 6.60 1.70
CA ALA A 145 12.76 7.10 1.87
C ALA A 145 12.82 8.27 2.88
N LYS A 146 11.85 9.19 2.81
CA LYS A 146 11.72 10.29 3.79
C LYS A 146 11.46 9.78 5.21
N LEU A 147 10.70 8.71 5.37
CA LEU A 147 10.44 8.07 6.66
C LEU A 147 11.64 7.23 7.15
N GLY A 148 12.72 7.12 6.38
CA GLY A 148 13.92 6.36 6.75
C GLY A 148 13.82 4.86 6.47
N TRP A 149 12.74 4.39 5.85
CA TRP A 149 12.56 2.99 5.48
C TRP A 149 13.39 2.62 4.24
N LEU A 150 13.47 3.51 3.26
CA LEU A 150 14.33 3.34 2.08
C LEU A 150 15.49 4.34 2.10
N LYS A 151 16.58 4.03 1.40
CA LYS A 151 17.70 4.95 1.20
C LYS A 151 17.74 5.38 -0.26
N LYS A 152 17.80 6.69 -0.49
CA LYS A 152 18.14 7.23 -1.80
C LYS A 152 19.66 7.20 -1.96
N ILE A 153 20.11 6.80 -3.14
CA ILE A 153 21.51 6.74 -3.54
C ILE A 153 21.71 7.74 -4.67
#